data_AF-A0AAV7SBB6-F1
#
_entry.id   AF-A0AAV7SBB6-F1
#
_cell.length_a   1.000
_cell.length_b   1.000
_cell.length_c   1.000
_cell.angle_alpha   90.00
_cell.angle_beta   90.00
_cell.angle_gamma   90.00
#
_symmetry.space_group_name_H-M   'P 1'
#
loop_
_entity.id
_entity.type
_entity.pdbx_description
1 polymer ?
#
loop_
_entity_poly.entity_id
_entity_poly.type
_entity_poly.pdbx_seq_one_letter_code
_entity_poly.pdbx_strand_id
1 'polypeptide(L)'
;MGLSKTAHTLAHLLDSGAPLTQAEGRNGSSSMDCMLPTSSPPPADKLDLILQEICESRAATDHRIGTIATDLGILEDNHKNLTTKVRSVDGTLTDLASQHTWNINTIFELQRRIQQLHNRPEDADGCVRRNNMRIIGIPEGGEGTNPSQFIEEWFCSAVAPHGLLTIFVVERAHSVPPC
;
A
#
# COMPACT_ATOMS: atom_id res chain seq x y z
N MET A 1 7.22 -30.67 8.23
CA MET A 1 8.52 -29.98 8.01
C MET A 1 8.30 -28.48 8.13
N GLY A 2 9.18 -27.77 8.85
CA GLY A 2 9.29 -26.29 8.89
C GLY A 2 8.34 -25.61 9.88
N LEU A 3 8.67 -25.42 11.15
CA LEU A 3 9.57 -24.41 11.76
C LEU A 3 9.15 -22.94 11.60
N SER A 4 9.00 -22.32 12.77
CA SER A 4 9.31 -20.93 13.13
C SER A 4 8.37 -19.81 12.69
N LYS A 5 7.62 -19.27 13.66
CA LYS A 5 7.24 -17.85 13.68
C LYS A 5 7.50 -17.30 15.08
N THR A 6 8.70 -16.76 15.24
CA THR A 6 9.12 -15.91 16.35
C THR A 6 8.34 -14.60 16.27
N ALA A 7 7.47 -14.34 17.24
CA ALA A 7 6.80 -13.05 17.38
C ALA A 7 7.76 -12.09 18.10
N HIS A 8 8.26 -11.07 17.38
CA HIS A 8 8.88 -9.91 18.00
C HIS A 8 7.78 -9.00 18.56
N THR A 9 7.73 -8.87 19.88
CA THR A 9 7.00 -7.80 20.55
C THR A 9 8.02 -6.99 21.34
N LEU A 10 8.36 -5.81 20.82
CA LEU A 10 9.13 -4.78 21.51
C LEU A 10 8.31 -3.50 21.44
N ALA A 11 7.75 -3.08 22.58
CA ALA A 11 7.67 -1.68 23.03
C ALA A 11 6.77 -1.57 24.27
N HIS A 12 7.36 -1.01 25.33
CA HIS A 12 6.91 0.11 26.16
C HIS A 12 7.18 -0.14 27.64
N LEU A 13 8.35 0.33 28.09
CA LEU A 13 8.66 0.58 29.49
C LEU A 13 8.97 2.06 29.62
N LEU A 14 7.94 2.83 29.96
CA LEU A 14 8.09 4.15 30.56
C LEU A 14 7.16 4.21 31.76
N ASP A 15 7.71 4.88 32.77
CA ASP A 15 7.04 5.46 33.92
C ASP A 15 6.93 4.60 35.19
N SER A 16 7.90 4.78 36.06
CA SER A 16 7.75 4.61 37.51
C SER A 16 8.78 5.52 38.18
N GLY A 17 8.46 6.82 38.21
CA GLY A 17 9.14 7.78 39.07
C GLY A 17 8.89 7.43 40.54
N ALA A 18 9.95 7.10 41.27
CA ALA A 18 9.93 6.97 42.72
C ALA A 18 10.24 8.33 43.38
N PRO A 19 9.53 8.72 44.47
CA PRO A 19 9.80 9.97 45.17
C PRO A 19 10.93 9.78 46.20
N LEU A 20 11.88 10.72 46.25
CA LEU A 20 12.87 10.79 47.33
C LEU A 20 12.24 11.46 48.55
N THR A 21 11.94 10.64 49.56
CA THR A 21 11.50 11.03 50.89
C THR A 21 12.67 11.58 51.73
N GLN A 22 12.37 12.63 52.50
CA GLN A 22 13.22 13.21 53.54
C GLN A 22 13.41 12.28 54.75
N ALA A 23 14.39 12.66 55.58
CA ALA A 23 14.62 12.31 56.99
C ALA A 23 15.49 11.02 57.18
N GLU A 24 16.40 10.90 58.16
CA GLU A 24 16.57 11.52 59.46
C GLU A 24 18.06 11.58 59.84
N GLY A 25 18.40 12.54 60.70
CA GLY A 25 19.70 12.63 61.35
C GLY A 25 19.92 11.49 62.34
N ARG A 26 21.17 11.00 62.40
CA ARG A 26 21.64 10.09 63.46
C ARG A 26 22.85 10.72 64.15
N ASN A 27 22.62 11.15 65.38
CA ASN A 27 23.63 11.56 66.34
C ASN A 27 24.55 10.36 66.66
N GLY A 28 25.85 10.56 66.43
CA GLY A 28 26.92 9.71 66.95
C GLY A 28 27.98 10.60 67.57
N SER A 29 27.91 10.76 68.89
CA SER A 29 28.95 11.41 69.69
C SER A 29 30.21 10.54 69.70
N SER A 30 31.28 11.01 69.08
CA SER A 30 32.63 10.48 69.27
C SER A 30 33.54 11.64 69.69
N SER A 31 33.83 11.66 70.98
CA SER A 31 34.82 12.53 71.60
C SER A 31 36.21 12.07 71.18
N MET A 32 36.89 12.88 70.37
CA MET A 32 38.34 12.84 70.24
C MET A 32 38.86 14.27 70.26
N ASP A 33 39.43 14.64 71.41
CA ASP A 33 40.31 15.79 71.55
C ASP A 33 41.51 15.61 70.61
N CYS A 34 41.48 16.29 69.46
CA CYS A 34 42.64 16.44 68.60
C CYS A 34 43.18 17.87 68.76
N MET A 35 44.39 17.96 69.29
CA MET A 35 45.15 19.19 69.43
C MET A 35 45.21 19.93 68.10
N LEU A 36 44.68 21.15 68.08
CA LEU A 36 44.86 22.11 67.00
C LEU A 36 46.33 22.53 66.94
N PRO A 37 47.05 22.32 65.83
CA PRO A 37 48.18 23.17 65.51
C PRO A 37 47.59 24.52 65.08
N THR A 38 47.88 25.57 65.84
CA THR A 38 47.70 26.95 65.38
C THR A 38 48.65 27.19 64.21
N SER A 39 48.20 26.89 62.99
CA SER A 39 48.78 27.45 61.77
C SER A 39 48.11 28.81 61.52
N SER A 40 48.95 29.82 61.31
CA SER A 40 48.55 31.17 60.94
C SER A 40 47.58 31.16 59.75
N PRO A 41 46.59 32.07 59.70
CA PRO A 41 45.68 32.17 58.56
C PRO A 41 46.49 32.36 57.25
N PRO A 42 46.12 31.68 56.15
CA PRO A 42 46.75 31.92 54.87
C PRO A 42 46.56 33.40 54.46
N PRO A 43 47.55 34.02 53.79
CA PRO A 43 47.44 35.40 53.35
C PRO A 43 46.24 35.55 52.41
N ALA A 44 45.40 36.56 52.66
CA ALA A 44 44.10 36.80 52.01
C ALA A 44 44.14 36.67 50.48
N ASP A 45 45.26 37.05 49.85
CA ASP A 45 45.50 37.01 48.41
C ASP A 45 45.30 35.63 47.75
N LYS A 46 45.60 34.52 48.44
CA LYS A 46 45.44 33.16 47.86
C LYS A 46 43.99 32.69 47.87
N LEU A 47 43.22 33.11 48.86
CA LEU A 47 41.80 32.76 48.97
C LEU A 47 41.00 33.49 47.90
N ASP A 48 41.31 34.77 47.68
CA ASP A 48 40.68 35.60 46.65
C ASP A 48 40.93 35.03 45.25
N LEU A 49 42.15 34.55 44.97
CA LEU A 49 42.48 33.89 43.70
C LEU A 49 41.63 32.65 43.44
N ILE A 50 41.42 31.82 44.46
CA ILE A 50 40.61 30.59 44.36
C ILE A 50 39.14 30.93 44.16
N LEU A 51 38.62 31.91 44.89
CA LEU A 51 37.23 32.36 44.74
C LEU A 51 36.98 32.93 43.34
N GLN A 52 37.94 33.68 42.80
CA GLN A 52 37.88 34.18 41.42
C GLN A 52 37.81 33.03 40.41
N GLU A 53 38.71 32.05 40.48
CA GLU A 53 38.73 30.88 39.58
C GLU A 53 37.41 30.09 39.66
N ILE A 54 36.86 29.92 40.87
CA ILE A 54 35.56 29.25 41.09
C ILE A 54 34.43 30.05 40.41
N CYS A 55 34.44 31.38 40.53
CA CYS A 55 33.43 32.23 39.90
C CYS A 55 33.51 32.17 38.37
N GLU A 56 34.71 32.21 37.81
CA GLU A 56 34.94 32.10 36.36
C GLU A 56 34.51 30.73 35.82
N SER A 57 34.89 29.64 36.50
CA SER A 57 34.47 28.27 36.14
C SER A 57 32.95 28.08 36.22
N ARG A 58 32.32 28.65 37.24
CA ARG A 58 30.85 28.65 37.38
C ARG A 58 30.20 29.40 36.22
N ALA A 59 30.66 30.61 35.90
CA ALA A 59 30.14 31.39 34.79
C ALA A 59 30.29 30.67 33.44
N ALA A 60 31.42 29.99 33.22
CA ALA A 60 31.64 29.19 32.02
C ALA A 60 30.68 27.97 31.96
N THR A 61 30.44 27.31 33.09
CA THR A 61 29.49 26.20 33.19
C THR A 61 28.06 26.68 32.92
N ASP A 62 27.65 27.79 33.53
CA ASP A 62 26.32 28.39 33.34
C ASP A 62 26.09 28.78 31.88
N HIS A 63 27.11 29.36 31.22
CA HIS A 63 27.06 29.66 29.79
C HIS A 63 26.86 28.39 28.94
N ARG A 64 27.65 27.33 29.20
CA ARG A 64 27.53 26.06 28.46
C ARG A 64 26.17 25.41 28.66
N ILE A 65 25.62 25.45 29.88
CA ILE A 65 24.26 24.97 30.17
C ILE A 65 23.24 25.80 29.38
N GLY A 66 23.40 27.12 29.33
CA GLY A 66 22.56 28.00 28.51
C GLY A 66 22.57 27.62 27.03
N THR A 67 23.75 27.40 26.45
CA THR A 67 23.88 26.96 25.04
C THR A 67 23.23 25.59 24.80
N ILE A 68 23.42 24.63 25.71
CA ILE A 68 22.79 23.31 25.59
C ILE A 68 21.27 23.44 25.66
N ALA A 69 20.74 24.29 26.55
CA ALA A 69 19.32 24.53 26.65
C ALA A 69 18.74 25.14 25.36
N THR A 70 19.45 26.08 24.73
CA THR A 70 19.02 26.65 23.44
C THR A 70 19.05 25.62 22.32
N ASP A 71 20.10 24.80 22.24
CA ASP A 71 20.23 23.77 21.20
C ASP A 71 19.15 22.68 21.36
N LEU A 72 18.83 22.30 22.60
CA LEU A 72 17.74 21.38 22.89
C LEU A 72 16.37 21.94 22.48
N GLY A 73 16.13 23.23 22.70
CA GLY A 73 14.90 23.89 22.24
C GLY A 73 14.76 23.85 20.71
N ILE A 74 15.84 24.16 19.99
CA ILE A 74 15.87 24.09 18.52
C ILE A 74 15.62 22.65 18.04
N LEU A 75 16.24 21.67 18.69
CA LEU A 75 16.06 20.27 18.37
C LEU A 75 14.63 19.80 18.61
N GLU A 76 13.99 20.25 19.69
CA GLU A 76 12.60 19.95 20.02
C GLU A 76 11.64 20.49 18.94
N ASP A 77 11.84 21.74 18.50
CA ASP A 77 11.04 22.36 17.44
C ASP A 77 11.22 21.64 16.11
N ASN A 78 12.46 21.29 15.76
CA ASN A 78 12.75 20.50 14.56
C ASN A 78 12.09 19.12 14.63
N HIS A 79 12.14 18.47 15.80
CA HIS A 79 11.49 17.17 16.01
C HIS A 79 9.98 17.28 15.80
N LYS A 80 9.32 18.27 16.41
CA LYS A 80 7.89 18.54 16.22
C LYS A 80 7.54 18.76 14.75
N ASN A 81 8.34 19.57 14.04
CA ASN A 81 8.15 19.82 12.60
C ASN A 81 8.29 18.53 11.77
N LEU A 82 9.27 17.69 12.08
CA LEU A 82 9.47 16.43 11.39
C LEU A 82 8.31 15.47 11.65
N THR A 83 7.84 15.35 12.89
CA THR A 83 6.70 14.51 13.25
C THR A 83 5.42 14.93 12.52
N THR A 84 5.16 16.24 12.37
CA THR A 84 3.99 16.71 11.62
C THR A 84 4.11 16.41 10.12
N LYS A 85 5.29 16.61 9.53
CA LYS A 85 5.56 16.25 8.12
C LYS A 85 5.40 14.76 7.86
N VAL A 86 5.96 13.91 8.72
CA VAL A 86 5.83 12.44 8.60
C VAL A 86 4.36 12.04 8.64
N ARG A 87 3.59 12.54 9.61
CA ARG A 87 2.15 12.26 9.69
C ARG A 87 1.39 12.72 8.44
N SER A 88 1.75 13.88 7.88
CA SER A 88 1.15 14.38 6.64
C SER A 88 1.45 13.45 5.46
N VAL A 89 2.70 13.02 5.31
CA VAL A 89 3.12 12.12 4.24
C VAL A 89 2.40 10.78 4.36
N ASP A 90 2.35 10.19 5.56
CA ASP A 90 1.64 8.94 5.81
C ASP A 90 0.15 9.03 5.46
N GLY A 91 -0.49 10.18 5.75
CA GLY A 91 -1.86 10.46 5.34
C GLY A 91 -2.02 10.44 3.82
N THR A 92 -1.19 11.20 3.10
CA THR A 92 -1.23 11.24 1.63
C THR A 92 -0.94 9.87 0.98
N LEU A 93 -0.06 9.08 1.60
CA LEU A 93 0.25 7.73 1.14
C LEU A 93 -0.95 6.79 1.32
N THR A 94 -1.67 6.91 2.43
CA THR A 94 -2.89 6.14 2.70
C THR A 94 -3.99 6.45 1.70
N ASP A 95 -4.18 7.73 1.38
CA ASP A 95 -5.16 8.18 0.38
C ASP A 95 -4.79 7.67 -1.02
N LEU A 96 -3.50 7.77 -1.39
CA LEU A 96 -2.99 7.27 -2.67
C LEU A 96 -3.17 5.75 -2.80
N ALA A 97 -2.86 4.99 -1.74
CA ALA A 97 -3.05 3.54 -1.72
C ALA A 97 -4.53 3.15 -1.91
N SER A 98 -5.44 3.92 -1.29
CA SER A 98 -6.88 3.74 -1.44
C SER A 98 -7.36 4.02 -2.87
N GLN A 99 -6.91 5.13 -3.46
CA GLN A 99 -7.22 5.49 -4.85
C GLN A 99 -6.66 4.46 -5.85
N HIS A 100 -5.43 4.00 -5.63
CA HIS A 100 -4.81 2.96 -6.45
C HIS A 100 -5.61 1.65 -6.42
N THR A 101 -6.06 1.23 -5.24
CA THR A 101 -6.90 0.05 -5.07
C THR A 101 -8.24 0.21 -5.81
N TRP A 102 -8.87 1.37 -5.70
CA TRP A 102 -10.11 1.68 -6.43
C TRP A 102 -9.90 1.62 -7.95
N ASN A 103 -8.84 2.26 -8.46
CA ASN A 103 -8.49 2.25 -9.87
C ASN A 103 -8.27 0.83 -10.40
N ILE A 104 -7.53 -0.01 -9.68
CA ILE A 104 -7.30 -1.41 -10.05
C ILE A 104 -8.63 -2.15 -10.19
N ASN A 105 -9.53 -2.01 -9.21
CA ASN A 105 -10.83 -2.68 -9.24
C ASN A 105 -11.67 -2.21 -10.44
N THR A 106 -11.66 -0.90 -10.73
CA THR A 106 -12.34 -0.34 -11.91
C THR A 106 -11.76 -0.88 -13.20
N ILE A 107 -10.43 -0.97 -13.32
CA ILE A 107 -9.77 -1.55 -14.51
C ILE A 107 -10.21 -3.01 -14.70
N PHE A 108 -10.19 -3.82 -13.64
CA PHE A 108 -10.65 -5.21 -13.72
C PHE A 108 -12.11 -5.31 -14.15
N GLU A 109 -12.99 -4.47 -13.61
CA GLU A 109 -14.40 -4.45 -14.00
C GLU A 109 -14.58 -4.07 -15.47
N LEU A 110 -13.86 -3.04 -15.93
CA LEU A 110 -13.90 -2.59 -17.32
C LEU A 110 -13.37 -3.66 -18.27
N GLN A 111 -12.25 -4.31 -17.94
CA GLN A 111 -11.71 -5.43 -18.72
C GLN A 111 -12.72 -6.58 -18.84
N ARG A 112 -13.38 -6.94 -17.73
CA ARG A 112 -14.45 -7.95 -17.74
C ARG A 112 -15.60 -7.55 -18.66
N ARG A 113 -16.06 -6.30 -18.58
CA ARG A 113 -17.15 -5.78 -19.43
C ARG A 113 -16.75 -5.78 -20.91
N ILE A 114 -15.51 -5.40 -21.23
CA ILE A 114 -14.97 -5.42 -22.60
C ILE A 114 -14.99 -6.86 -23.13
N GLN A 115 -14.50 -7.84 -22.36
CA GLN A 115 -14.53 -9.24 -22.77
C GLN A 115 -15.96 -9.75 -23.01
N GLN A 116 -16.90 -9.41 -22.12
CA GLN A 116 -18.31 -9.77 -22.31
C GLN A 116 -18.91 -9.14 -23.57
N LEU A 117 -18.58 -7.89 -23.86
CA LEU A 117 -19.04 -7.21 -25.07
C LEU A 117 -18.38 -7.74 -26.33
N HIS A 118 -17.12 -8.18 -26.24
CA HIS A 118 -16.39 -8.76 -27.36
C HIS A 118 -16.93 -10.14 -27.77
N ASN A 119 -17.28 -10.97 -26.80
CA ASN A 119 -17.78 -12.33 -27.08
C ASN A 119 -19.25 -12.33 -27.58
N ARG A 120 -20.03 -11.31 -27.22
CA ARG A 120 -21.46 -11.23 -27.59
C ARG A 120 -21.73 -11.26 -29.10
N PRO A 121 -21.03 -10.47 -29.94
CA PRO A 121 -21.17 -10.55 -31.40
C PRO A 121 -20.83 -11.93 -31.95
N GLU A 122 -19.74 -12.57 -31.49
CA GLU A 122 -19.37 -13.90 -31.96
C GLU A 122 -20.42 -14.95 -31.61
N ASP A 123 -20.96 -14.89 -30.39
CA ASP A 123 -22.05 -15.75 -29.95
C ASP A 123 -23.33 -15.50 -30.79
N ALA A 124 -23.67 -14.23 -31.04
CA ALA A 124 -24.83 -13.84 -31.83
C ALA A 124 -24.69 -14.26 -33.30
N ASP A 125 -23.53 -14.02 -33.92
CA ASP A 125 -23.21 -14.43 -35.29
C ASP A 125 -23.23 -15.95 -35.41
N GLY A 126 -22.68 -16.66 -34.42
CA GLY A 126 -22.77 -18.11 -34.34
C GLY A 126 -24.23 -18.59 -34.27
N CYS A 127 -25.07 -17.95 -33.44
CA CYS A 127 -26.49 -18.29 -33.35
C CYS A 127 -27.23 -18.07 -34.68
N VAL A 128 -27.00 -16.93 -35.32
CA VAL A 128 -27.66 -16.58 -36.60
C VAL A 128 -27.19 -17.48 -37.73
N ARG A 129 -25.91 -17.87 -37.76
CA ARG A 129 -25.34 -18.70 -38.84
C ARG A 129 -25.50 -20.20 -38.62
N ARG A 130 -25.91 -20.66 -37.43
CA ARG A 130 -26.09 -22.10 -37.14
C ARG A 130 -27.08 -22.78 -38.08
N ASN A 131 -28.10 -22.07 -38.55
CA ASN A 131 -29.08 -22.60 -39.50
C ASN A 131 -28.74 -22.29 -40.97
N ASN A 132 -27.60 -21.62 -41.23
CA ASN A 132 -27.19 -21.25 -42.58
C ASN A 132 -26.20 -22.28 -43.12
N MET A 133 -26.54 -22.93 -44.22
CA MET A 133 -25.64 -23.80 -44.96
C MET A 133 -25.00 -23.06 -46.14
N ARG A 134 -23.72 -23.34 -46.42
CA ARG A 134 -23.05 -22.84 -47.62
C ARG A 134 -22.77 -24.01 -48.55
N ILE A 135 -23.38 -23.99 -49.73
CA ILE A 135 -23.19 -24.99 -50.78
C ILE A 135 -22.24 -24.40 -51.82
N ILE A 136 -21.24 -25.17 -52.23
CA ILE A 136 -20.17 -24.75 -53.15
C ILE A 136 -20.17 -25.71 -54.34
N GLY A 137 -19.92 -25.19 -55.55
CA GLY A 137 -19.84 -26.00 -56.77
C GLY A 137 -21.14 -26.07 -57.58
N ILE A 138 -22.15 -25.26 -57.23
CA ILE A 138 -23.32 -25.04 -58.09
C ILE A 138 -22.90 -24.06 -59.21
N PRO A 139 -23.11 -24.40 -60.49
CA PRO A 139 -22.80 -23.49 -61.59
C PRO A 139 -23.68 -22.23 -61.52
N GLU A 140 -23.11 -21.07 -61.85
CA GLU A 140 -23.83 -19.80 -61.82
C GLU A 140 -25.07 -19.86 -62.73
N GLY A 141 -26.23 -19.48 -62.17
CA GLY A 141 -27.51 -19.55 -62.87
C GLY A 141 -28.15 -20.95 -62.95
N GLY A 142 -27.49 -22.01 -62.46
CA GLY A 142 -28.04 -23.36 -62.42
C GLY A 142 -29.25 -23.53 -61.49
N GLU A 143 -29.40 -22.62 -60.53
CA GLU A 143 -30.50 -22.56 -59.55
C GLU A 143 -31.80 -21.97 -60.14
N GLY A 144 -31.73 -21.33 -61.32
CA GLY A 144 -32.87 -20.71 -61.97
C GLY A 144 -33.42 -19.50 -61.20
N THR A 145 -34.73 -19.26 -61.31
CA THR A 145 -35.40 -18.08 -60.73
C THR A 145 -35.70 -18.22 -59.24
N ASN A 146 -35.79 -19.46 -58.73
CA ASN A 146 -36.17 -19.76 -57.34
C ASN A 146 -35.13 -20.64 -56.64
N PRO A 147 -34.03 -20.04 -56.13
CA PRO A 147 -32.97 -20.75 -55.41
C PRO A 147 -33.46 -21.64 -54.25
N SER A 148 -34.44 -21.19 -53.46
CA SER A 148 -34.91 -21.95 -52.30
C SER A 148 -35.53 -23.29 -52.71
N GLN A 149 -36.40 -23.26 -53.71
CA GLN A 149 -37.04 -24.47 -54.24
C GLN A 149 -36.01 -25.42 -54.86
N PHE A 150 -35.06 -24.87 -55.63
CA PHE A 150 -33.98 -25.66 -56.22
C PHE A 150 -33.17 -26.40 -55.14
N ILE A 151 -32.80 -25.73 -54.05
CA ILE A 151 -32.03 -26.35 -52.97
C ILE A 151 -32.85 -27.39 -52.20
N GLU A 152 -34.14 -27.15 -51.96
CA GLU A 152 -35.02 -28.16 -51.33
C GLU A 152 -35.07 -29.45 -52.13
N GLU A 153 -35.33 -29.35 -53.44
CA GLU A 153 -35.43 -30.49 -54.35
C GLU A 153 -34.07 -31.18 -54.52
N TRP A 154 -33.00 -30.40 -54.73
CA TRP A 154 -31.64 -30.90 -54.90
C TRP A 154 -31.16 -31.64 -53.65
N PHE A 155 -31.36 -31.07 -52.45
CA PHE A 155 -30.95 -31.68 -51.19
C PHE A 155 -31.69 -32.99 -50.93
N CYS A 156 -33.01 -33.01 -51.14
CA CYS A 156 -33.82 -34.23 -51.01
C CYS A 156 -33.35 -35.32 -51.98
N SER A 157 -33.06 -34.96 -53.23
CA SER A 157 -32.55 -35.90 -54.23
C SER A 157 -31.14 -36.42 -53.91
N ALA A 158 -30.24 -35.56 -53.44
CA ALA A 158 -28.84 -35.89 -53.20
C ALA A 158 -28.60 -36.68 -51.90
N VAL A 159 -29.29 -36.35 -50.82
CA VAL A 159 -29.02 -36.88 -49.47
C VAL A 159 -29.95 -38.03 -49.09
N ALA A 160 -31.18 -38.05 -49.61
CA ALA A 160 -32.19 -39.01 -49.21
C ALA A 160 -33.06 -39.50 -50.37
N PRO A 161 -32.48 -40.27 -51.32
CA PRO A 161 -33.22 -40.81 -52.45
C PRO A 161 -34.38 -41.74 -52.04
N HIS A 162 -34.46 -42.17 -50.76
CA HIS A 162 -35.48 -43.10 -50.24
C HIS A 162 -36.35 -42.51 -49.11
N GLY A 163 -36.45 -41.17 -49.03
CA GLY A 163 -37.41 -40.47 -48.18
C GLY A 163 -36.94 -40.30 -46.74
N LEU A 164 -36.36 -39.14 -46.44
CA LEU A 164 -36.27 -38.68 -45.05
C LEU A 164 -37.65 -38.27 -44.55
N LEU A 165 -37.99 -38.69 -43.33
CA LEU A 165 -39.28 -38.48 -42.66
C LEU A 165 -39.49 -37.04 -42.15
N THR A 166 -38.61 -36.10 -42.50
CA THR A 166 -38.73 -34.69 -42.14
C THR A 166 -38.52 -33.83 -43.37
N ILE A 167 -39.51 -33.00 -43.67
CA ILE A 167 -39.50 -32.01 -44.75
C ILE A 167 -38.33 -31.05 -44.47
N PHE A 168 -37.35 -31.04 -45.36
CA PHE A 168 -36.31 -30.01 -45.37
C PHE A 168 -36.93 -28.75 -45.96
N VAL A 169 -37.03 -27.69 -45.15
CA VAL A 169 -37.63 -26.40 -45.53
C VAL A 169 -36.54 -25.34 -45.53
N VAL A 170 -36.42 -24.63 -46.64
CA VAL A 170 -35.47 -23.54 -46.83
C VAL A 170 -36.20 -22.20 -46.67
N GLU A 171 -35.88 -21.47 -45.60
CA GLU A 171 -36.45 -20.13 -45.37
C GLU A 171 -36.00 -19.13 -46.44
N ARG A 172 -34.72 -19.18 -46.82
CA ARG A 172 -34.10 -18.30 -47.82
C ARG A 172 -32.87 -18.95 -48.44
N ALA A 173 -32.74 -18.85 -49.76
CA ALA A 173 -31.50 -19.13 -50.46
C ALA A 173 -31.12 -17.94 -51.36
N HIS A 174 -29.82 -17.68 -51.47
CA HIS A 174 -29.26 -16.69 -52.37
C HIS A 174 -27.80 -17.05 -52.67
N SER A 175 -27.35 -16.72 -53.87
CA SER A 175 -25.94 -16.82 -54.24
C SER A 175 -25.16 -15.70 -53.56
N VAL A 176 -24.02 -16.05 -52.95
CA VAL A 176 -23.10 -15.05 -52.39
C VAL A 176 -22.10 -14.69 -53.49
N PRO A 177 -21.91 -13.40 -53.81
CA PRO A 177 -20.93 -12.98 -54.81
C PRO A 177 -19.54 -13.53 -54.50
N PRO A 178 -18.74 -13.88 -55.53
CA PRO A 178 -17.34 -14.23 -55.32
C PRO A 178 -16.60 -13.06 -54.67
N CYS A 179 -15.88 -13.35 -53.59
CA CYS A 179 -15.07 -12.40 -52.83
C CYS A 179 -13.83 -11.97 -53.61
#